data_AF-A0A5E4GBA5-F1
#
_entry.id   AF-A0A5E4GBA5-F1
#
_cell.length_a   1.000
_cell.length_b   1.000
_cell.length_c   1.000
_cell.angle_alpha   90.00
_cell.angle_beta   90.00
_cell.angle_gamma   90.00
#
_symmetry.space_group_name_H-M   'P 1'
#
loop_
_entity.id
_entity.type
_entity.pdbx_description
1 polymer ?
#
loop_
_entity_poly.entity_id
_entity_poly.type
_entity_poly.pdbx_seq_one_letter_code
_entity_poly.pdbx_strand_id
1 'polypeptide(L)'
;MRTALLTSGSFCWTYQPQAVPSQSLVVHSSLEHGTCRTKAENGLVVEEAENFSGILKRRSVLSAGVSLFSSAVLGFPREGLAVVKQGLLAGRIPGLSEPDEQGWRTYRRPDEKSGGHGVGWSPIIPYLFSVPQDWEEVPVSIADLGGTEIDLRFGSSKEGRLSVIVAPVLRFADNLDGDATIEKIGRPETVINAFGPEVIGENVEGKVMSINVVQDSGRTYYQYELEPPHVLITATAAGNRLYLFNVTGSGLQWKRHYKDLKKIADSFRVV
;
A
#
# COMPACT_ATOMS: atom_id res chain seq x y z
N MET A 1 79.11 -7.56 12.65
CA MET A 1 79.38 -6.15 12.29
C MET A 1 78.06 -5.51 11.86
N ARG A 2 77.75 -4.34 12.45
CA ARG A 2 76.70 -3.36 12.15
C ARG A 2 75.25 -3.65 12.59
N THR A 3 75.05 -3.24 13.84
CA THR A 3 73.91 -2.61 14.52
C THR A 3 73.14 -1.51 13.77
N ALA A 4 71.83 -1.43 14.05
CA ALA A 4 70.97 -0.24 14.31
C ALA A 4 69.57 -0.81 14.66
N LEU A 5 68.90 -0.69 15.82
CA LEU A 5 68.65 0.31 16.88
C LEU A 5 67.71 1.49 16.51
N LEU A 6 66.52 1.43 17.16
CA LEU A 6 65.63 2.52 17.64
C LEU A 6 64.72 3.18 16.58
N THR A 7 63.47 3.64 16.82
CA THR A 7 62.76 4.08 18.04
C THR A 7 61.24 3.88 17.92
N SER A 8 60.62 3.69 19.09
CA SER A 8 59.19 3.79 19.42
C SER A 8 58.59 5.19 19.21
N GLY A 9 57.28 5.27 18.96
CA GLY A 9 56.47 6.49 18.97
C GLY A 9 54.99 6.17 19.17
N SER A 10 54.58 5.98 20.42
CA SER A 10 53.18 5.80 20.83
C SER A 10 52.45 7.15 20.83
N PHE A 11 51.39 7.26 20.03
CA PHE A 11 50.44 8.38 20.12
C PHE A 11 49.36 8.05 21.15
N CYS A 12 49.38 8.76 22.28
CA CYS A 12 48.34 8.74 23.29
C CYS A 12 47.40 9.92 23.02
N TRP A 13 46.18 9.65 22.58
CA TRP A 13 45.09 10.64 22.53
C TRP A 13 44.31 10.56 23.84
N THR A 14 44.55 11.50 24.74
CA THR A 14 43.71 11.73 25.91
C THR A 14 42.55 12.63 25.51
N TYR A 15 41.38 12.03 25.31
CA TYR A 15 40.10 12.76 25.26
C TYR A 15 39.53 12.82 26.68
N GLN A 16 39.50 14.02 27.26
CA GLN A 16 38.84 14.31 28.53
C GLN A 16 37.43 14.87 28.23
N PRO A 17 36.36 14.29 28.78
CA PRO A 17 35.01 14.81 28.61
C PRO A 17 34.76 15.98 29.59
N GLN A 18 34.39 17.14 29.06
CA GLN A 18 33.82 18.24 29.86
C GLN A 18 32.33 17.98 30.10
N ALA A 19 32.01 17.65 31.35
CA ALA A 19 30.65 17.71 31.88
C ALA A 19 30.32 19.15 32.30
N VAL A 20 29.17 19.65 31.88
CA VAL A 20 28.55 20.91 32.33
C VAL A 20 27.09 20.60 32.69
N PRO A 21 26.54 21.17 33.78
CA PRO A 21 25.54 20.51 34.60
C PRO A 21 24.10 20.71 34.14
N SER A 22 23.28 19.71 34.45
CA SER A 22 21.83 19.70 34.46
C SER A 22 21.24 20.79 35.37
N GLN A 23 20.36 21.63 34.81
CA GLN A 23 19.38 22.39 35.59
C GLN A 23 17.98 21.85 35.32
N SER A 24 17.47 21.12 36.31
CA SER A 24 16.05 20.84 36.49
C SER A 24 15.33 22.13 36.89
N LEU A 25 14.38 22.60 36.09
CA LEU A 25 13.36 23.53 36.55
C LEU A 25 12.01 22.83 36.53
N VAL A 26 11.65 22.37 37.72
CA VAL A 26 10.26 22.18 38.17
C VAL A 26 9.61 23.55 38.15
N VAL A 27 8.52 23.72 37.40
CA VAL A 27 7.57 24.81 37.62
C VAL A 27 6.22 24.21 37.93
N HIS A 28 5.73 24.63 39.09
CA HIS A 28 4.50 24.26 39.74
C HIS A 28 3.25 24.57 38.93
N SER A 29 2.30 23.65 39.03
CA SER A 29 0.87 23.89 38.86
C SER A 29 0.38 25.03 39.78
N SER A 30 -0.39 25.97 39.24
CA SER A 30 -1.27 26.83 40.02
C SER A 30 -2.70 26.70 39.48
N LEU A 31 -3.49 26.01 40.29
CA LEU A 31 -4.94 25.92 40.30
C LEU A 31 -5.53 27.31 40.61
N GLU A 32 -6.35 27.87 39.73
CA GLU A 32 -7.27 28.94 40.12
C GLU A 32 -8.72 28.48 39.95
N HIS A 33 -9.40 28.47 41.09
CA HIS A 33 -10.83 28.27 41.26
C HIS A 33 -11.61 29.47 40.75
N GLY A 34 -12.56 29.23 39.85
CA GLY A 34 -13.68 30.13 39.57
C GLY A 34 -14.98 29.35 39.61
N THR A 35 -15.64 29.32 40.76
CA THR A 35 -16.93 28.65 40.96
C THR A 35 -18.04 29.65 40.70
N CYS A 36 -19.07 29.26 39.93
CA CYS A 36 -20.45 29.67 40.21
C CYS A 36 -21.43 28.56 39.82
N ARG A 37 -22.14 28.07 40.85
CA ARG A 37 -23.37 27.26 40.84
C ARG A 37 -24.51 28.05 40.13
N THR A 38 -25.58 27.46 39.58
CA THR A 38 -26.59 26.61 40.24
C THR A 38 -27.50 25.86 39.25
N LYS A 39 -27.72 24.55 39.55
CA LYS A 39 -28.96 23.73 39.58
C LYS A 39 -29.96 23.77 38.40
N ALA A 40 -30.22 22.65 37.70
CA ALA A 40 -31.01 21.44 38.07
C ALA A 40 -32.53 21.74 38.16
N GLU A 41 -33.51 20.95 37.71
CA GLU A 41 -33.61 19.56 37.23
C GLU A 41 -35.08 19.32 36.77
N ASN A 42 -35.37 18.12 36.23
CA ASN A 42 -36.68 17.43 36.11
C ASN A 42 -37.60 17.83 34.94
N GLY A 43 -38.33 16.93 34.27
CA GLY A 43 -38.58 15.50 34.50
C GLY A 43 -39.67 15.01 33.52
N LEU A 44 -39.76 13.68 33.36
CA LEU A 44 -40.76 12.92 32.60
C LEU A 44 -42.23 13.27 32.93
N VAL A 45 -43.15 13.02 31.98
CA VAL A 45 -44.25 12.00 32.05
C VAL A 45 -45.31 12.25 30.94
N VAL A 46 -45.82 11.12 30.46
CA VAL A 46 -46.91 10.83 29.49
C VAL A 46 -48.30 11.33 29.94
N GLU A 47 -49.16 11.78 29.00
CA GLU A 47 -50.60 11.46 29.04
C GLU A 47 -51.31 11.70 27.69
N GLU A 48 -52.20 10.77 27.33
CA GLU A 48 -53.21 10.84 26.26
C GLU A 48 -54.44 11.64 26.72
N ALA A 49 -55.16 12.29 25.79
CA ALA A 49 -56.61 12.46 25.88
C ALA A 49 -57.21 12.94 24.55
N GLU A 50 -58.42 12.45 24.29
CA GLU A 50 -59.14 12.43 23.03
C GLU A 50 -59.92 13.71 22.66
N ASN A 51 -60.38 13.70 21.40
CA ASN A 51 -61.67 14.16 20.89
C ASN A 51 -61.99 15.67 20.86
N PHE A 52 -62.02 16.21 19.63
CA PHE A 52 -63.10 17.12 19.20
C PHE A 52 -63.51 16.86 17.73
N SER A 53 -64.81 16.67 17.53
CA SER A 53 -65.51 16.37 16.28
C SER A 53 -65.63 17.57 15.33
N GLY A 54 -65.59 17.35 14.00
CA GLY A 54 -65.90 18.39 13.02
C GLY A 54 -66.03 17.94 11.56
N ILE A 55 -67.13 17.27 11.25
CA ILE A 55 -67.89 17.13 9.99
C ILE A 55 -67.36 17.86 8.70
N LEU A 56 -67.10 17.09 7.62
CA LEU A 56 -67.61 17.20 6.21
C LEU A 56 -66.61 16.57 5.19
N LYS A 57 -66.85 15.35 4.67
CA LYS A 57 -67.48 15.02 3.37
C LYS A 57 -66.73 15.48 2.08
N ARG A 58 -66.06 14.54 1.38
CA ARG A 58 -66.44 13.93 0.06
C ARG A 58 -65.26 13.64 -0.92
N ARG A 59 -65.15 12.32 -1.22
CA ARG A 59 -64.98 11.65 -2.53
C ARG A 59 -63.59 11.46 -3.16
N SER A 60 -63.26 10.17 -3.28
CA SER A 60 -62.40 9.52 -4.27
C SER A 60 -62.90 9.68 -5.70
N VAL A 61 -61.98 9.72 -6.67
CA VAL A 61 -62.22 9.23 -8.03
C VAL A 61 -60.93 8.57 -8.56
N LEU A 62 -61.05 7.28 -8.87
CA LEU A 62 -60.14 6.52 -9.74
C LEU A 62 -60.48 6.86 -11.19
N SER A 63 -59.48 7.15 -12.02
CA SER A 63 -59.65 7.09 -13.48
C SER A 63 -58.42 6.44 -14.11
N ALA A 64 -58.55 5.16 -14.43
CA ALA A 64 -57.66 4.45 -15.34
C ALA A 64 -57.93 4.91 -16.77
N GLY A 65 -56.90 5.43 -17.44
CA GLY A 65 -56.92 5.79 -18.85
C GLY A 65 -56.12 4.78 -19.67
N VAL A 66 -56.82 3.98 -20.46
CA VAL A 66 -56.26 3.14 -21.53
C VAL A 66 -56.02 4.03 -22.74
N SER A 67 -54.82 4.02 -23.33
CA SER A 67 -54.61 4.57 -24.68
C SER A 67 -53.42 3.96 -25.41
N LEU A 68 -53.80 3.15 -26.41
CA LEU A 68 -53.30 3.07 -27.79
C LEU A 68 -51.81 2.81 -28.07
N PHE A 69 -51.62 1.61 -28.59
CA PHE A 69 -50.53 1.08 -29.40
C PHE A 69 -49.89 2.13 -30.33
N SER A 70 -48.58 2.32 -30.20
CA SER A 70 -47.76 3.01 -31.20
C SER A 70 -46.72 2.02 -31.72
N SER A 71 -46.83 1.67 -33.00
CA SER A 71 -45.88 0.80 -33.69
C SER A 71 -44.60 1.57 -33.99
N ALA A 72 -43.47 1.11 -33.48
CA ALA A 72 -42.15 1.48 -33.97
C ALA A 72 -41.46 0.22 -34.48
N VAL A 73 -41.35 0.10 -35.80
CA VAL A 73 -40.39 -0.77 -36.48
C VAL A 73 -39.02 -0.12 -36.29
N LEU A 74 -38.14 -0.73 -35.50
CA LEU A 74 -36.71 -0.43 -35.51
C LEU A 74 -35.94 -1.75 -35.48
N GLY A 75 -35.05 -1.88 -36.46
CA GLY A 75 -34.27 -3.06 -36.76
C GLY A 75 -33.27 -3.45 -35.67
N PHE A 76 -32.82 -4.69 -35.81
CA PHE A 76 -31.80 -5.37 -35.00
C PHE A 76 -30.61 -4.49 -34.62
N PRO A 77 -30.22 -4.44 -33.33
CA PRO A 77 -28.83 -4.46 -32.97
C PRO A 77 -28.43 -5.92 -32.74
N ARG A 78 -27.61 -6.42 -33.69
CA ARG A 78 -26.52 -7.39 -33.53
C ARG A 78 -26.26 -7.78 -32.08
N GLU A 79 -26.20 -9.09 -31.81
CA GLU A 79 -25.83 -9.63 -30.50
C GLU A 79 -24.55 -8.93 -30.01
N GLY A 80 -24.73 -7.98 -29.09
CA GLY A 80 -23.64 -7.54 -28.24
C GLY A 80 -23.25 -8.77 -27.45
N LEU A 81 -22.03 -9.26 -27.65
CA LEU A 81 -21.35 -10.05 -26.65
C LEU A 81 -21.38 -9.22 -25.37
N ALA A 82 -22.40 -9.46 -24.54
CA ALA A 82 -22.37 -9.11 -23.16
C ALA A 82 -21.17 -9.89 -22.60
N VAL A 83 -20.02 -9.22 -22.55
CA VAL A 83 -18.97 -9.59 -21.62
C VAL A 83 -19.66 -9.52 -20.27
N VAL A 84 -20.11 -10.67 -19.80
CA VAL A 84 -20.57 -10.86 -18.44
C VAL A 84 -19.41 -10.34 -17.60
N LYS A 85 -19.58 -9.15 -17.00
CA LYS A 85 -18.76 -8.72 -15.86
C LYS A 85 -18.99 -9.82 -14.83
N GLN A 86 -18.11 -10.82 -14.87
CA GLN A 86 -18.13 -12.01 -14.05
C GLN A 86 -18.26 -11.52 -12.62
N GLY A 87 -19.45 -11.72 -12.06
CA GLY A 87 -19.78 -11.24 -10.73
C GLY A 87 -18.75 -11.75 -9.73
N LEU A 88 -18.63 -11.03 -8.61
CA LEU A 88 -17.88 -11.42 -7.42
C LEU A 88 -18.40 -12.79 -6.95
N LEU A 89 -17.93 -13.88 -7.56
CA LEU A 89 -18.15 -15.21 -7.01
C LEU A 89 -17.41 -15.24 -5.68
N ALA A 90 -18.12 -15.61 -4.63
CA ALA A 90 -17.54 -15.81 -3.31
C ALA A 90 -16.26 -16.65 -3.44
N GLY A 91 -15.12 -16.10 -2.99
CA GLY A 91 -13.80 -16.74 -3.04
C GLY A 91 -12.90 -16.36 -4.21
N ARG A 92 -13.35 -15.59 -5.22
CA ARG A 92 -12.46 -15.04 -6.26
C ARG A 92 -11.94 -13.66 -5.86
N ILE A 93 -10.62 -13.57 -5.66
CA ILE A 93 -9.92 -12.30 -5.50
C ILE A 93 -9.96 -11.55 -6.84
N PRO A 94 -10.56 -10.35 -6.93
CA PRO A 94 -10.63 -9.60 -8.18
C PRO A 94 -9.23 -9.36 -8.75
N GLY A 95 -9.02 -9.73 -10.02
CA GLY A 95 -7.75 -9.60 -10.71
C GLY A 95 -6.82 -10.83 -10.61
N LEU A 96 -7.13 -11.83 -9.79
CA LEU A 96 -6.34 -13.07 -9.70
C LEU A 96 -6.88 -14.14 -10.64
N SER A 97 -6.03 -14.69 -11.52
CA SER A 97 -6.42 -15.74 -12.48
C SER A 97 -6.70 -17.09 -11.80
N GLU A 98 -7.24 -18.03 -12.59
CA GLU A 98 -7.17 -19.45 -12.26
C GLU A 98 -5.71 -19.94 -12.30
N PRO A 99 -5.36 -21.00 -11.55
CA PRO A 99 -4.02 -21.58 -11.59
C PRO A 99 -3.71 -22.19 -12.96
N ASP A 100 -2.46 -22.02 -13.39
CA ASP A 100 -1.89 -22.72 -14.55
C ASP A 100 -1.58 -24.20 -14.23
N GLU A 101 -1.03 -24.93 -15.20
CA GLU A 101 -0.65 -26.34 -15.05
C GLU A 101 0.39 -26.57 -13.94
N GLN A 102 1.15 -25.54 -13.58
CA GLN A 102 2.17 -25.57 -12.54
C GLN A 102 1.64 -25.05 -11.19
N GLY A 103 0.36 -24.70 -11.09
CA GLY A 103 -0.26 -24.18 -9.88
C GLY A 103 0.03 -22.69 -9.60
N TRP A 104 0.45 -21.92 -10.60
CA TRP A 104 0.71 -20.49 -10.48
C TRP A 104 -0.49 -19.67 -10.99
N ARG A 105 -0.75 -18.57 -10.30
CA ARG A 105 -1.85 -17.64 -10.59
C ARG A 105 -1.25 -16.28 -10.90
N THR A 106 -1.75 -15.61 -11.93
CA THR A 106 -1.37 -14.24 -12.25
C THR A 106 -2.37 -13.27 -11.64
N TYR A 107 -1.88 -12.36 -10.81
CA TYR A 107 -2.64 -11.19 -10.39
C TYR A 107 -2.42 -10.07 -11.41
N ARG A 108 -3.50 -9.45 -11.90
CA ARG A 108 -3.48 -8.14 -12.57
C ARG A 108 -4.32 -7.19 -11.75
N ARG A 109 -3.75 -6.05 -11.37
CA ARG A 109 -4.48 -4.99 -10.67
C ARG A 109 -5.68 -4.53 -11.52
N PRO A 110 -6.92 -4.59 -11.00
CA PRO A 110 -8.07 -4.08 -11.73
C PRO A 110 -7.99 -2.56 -11.96
N ASP A 111 -8.35 -2.10 -13.15
CA ASP A 111 -8.28 -0.68 -13.52
C ASP A 111 -9.23 0.19 -12.67
N GLU A 112 -10.38 -0.38 -12.30
CA GLU A 112 -11.40 0.26 -11.45
C GLU A 112 -11.04 0.21 -9.94
N LYS A 113 -9.96 -0.47 -9.53
CA LYS A 113 -9.55 -0.55 -8.11
C LYS A 113 -9.00 0.80 -7.65
N SER A 114 -9.66 1.42 -6.67
CA SER A 114 -9.11 2.60 -5.98
C SER A 114 -7.78 2.25 -5.31
N GLY A 115 -6.86 3.20 -5.25
CA GLY A 115 -5.59 3.01 -4.53
C GLY A 115 -5.83 2.56 -3.08
N GLY A 116 -4.90 1.77 -2.55
CA GLY A 116 -4.86 1.46 -1.12
C GLY A 116 -4.68 2.70 -0.24
N HIS A 117 -4.51 2.49 1.07
CA HIS A 117 -4.31 3.60 2.00
C HIS A 117 -3.16 4.50 1.53
N GLY A 118 -3.44 5.81 1.44
CA GLY A 118 -2.55 6.93 1.07
C GLY A 118 -1.87 6.92 -0.32
N VAL A 119 -2.17 5.95 -1.19
CA VAL A 119 -1.77 5.95 -2.63
C VAL A 119 -2.42 7.11 -3.42
N GLY A 120 -3.51 7.65 -2.88
CA GLY A 120 -4.29 8.75 -3.45
C GLY A 120 -5.30 8.31 -4.53
N TRP A 121 -5.99 9.29 -5.10
CA TRP A 121 -7.08 9.08 -6.09
C TRP A 121 -6.62 9.15 -7.55
N SER A 122 -5.35 9.52 -7.79
CA SER A 122 -4.84 9.63 -9.16
C SER A 122 -4.78 8.24 -9.82
N PRO A 123 -5.01 8.14 -11.14
CA PRO A 123 -4.90 6.88 -11.86
C PRO A 123 -3.61 6.12 -11.54
N ILE A 124 -3.73 4.80 -11.37
CA ILE A 124 -2.60 3.90 -11.12
C ILE A 124 -2.45 3.05 -12.36
N ILE A 125 -1.27 3.09 -12.97
CA ILE A 125 -0.95 2.23 -14.10
C ILE A 125 -0.99 0.79 -13.58
N PRO A 126 -1.77 -0.11 -14.19
CA PRO A 126 -1.92 -1.46 -13.67
C PRO A 126 -0.58 -2.18 -13.63
N TYR A 127 -0.46 -3.09 -12.68
CA TYR A 127 0.67 -4.00 -12.59
C TYR A 127 0.16 -5.42 -12.49
N LEU A 128 1.06 -6.37 -12.74
CA LEU A 128 0.82 -7.78 -12.62
C LEU A 128 2.00 -8.50 -11.98
N PHE A 129 1.74 -9.65 -11.37
CA PHE A 129 2.74 -10.57 -10.86
C PHE A 129 2.12 -11.97 -10.73
N SER A 130 2.95 -12.99 -10.59
CA SER A 130 2.54 -14.38 -10.40
C SER A 130 2.79 -14.84 -8.97
N VAL A 131 1.87 -15.62 -8.41
CA VAL A 131 1.98 -16.27 -7.09
C VAL A 131 1.54 -17.72 -7.14
N PRO A 132 2.05 -18.59 -6.27
CA PRO A 132 1.52 -19.95 -6.08
C PRO A 132 0.05 -19.93 -5.64
N GLN A 133 -0.67 -21.01 -5.91
CA GLN A 133 -2.10 -21.16 -5.64
C GLN A 133 -2.50 -20.87 -4.19
N ASP A 134 -1.63 -21.20 -3.23
CA ASP A 134 -1.88 -21.08 -1.79
C ASP A 134 -1.70 -19.64 -1.24
N TRP A 135 -1.37 -18.66 -2.07
CA TRP A 135 -1.25 -17.26 -1.66
C TRP A 135 -2.58 -16.52 -1.76
N GLU A 136 -2.89 -15.73 -0.74
CA GLU A 136 -4.14 -14.97 -0.63
C GLU A 136 -3.89 -13.48 -0.42
N GLU A 137 -4.86 -12.64 -0.82
CA GLU A 137 -4.82 -11.19 -0.57
C GLU A 137 -5.01 -10.93 0.92
N VAL A 138 -4.09 -10.18 1.51
CA VAL A 138 -4.14 -9.78 2.91
C VAL A 138 -4.64 -8.33 2.97
N PRO A 139 -5.62 -8.00 3.83
CA PRO A 139 -6.08 -6.63 3.99
C PRO A 139 -4.93 -5.67 4.34
N VAL A 140 -4.94 -4.49 3.73
CA VAL A 140 -3.98 -3.41 4.03
C VAL A 140 -4.52 -2.59 5.21
N SER A 141 -3.66 -2.36 6.21
CA SER A 141 -3.95 -1.57 7.41
C SER A 141 -3.11 -0.30 7.45
N ILE A 142 -3.58 0.73 8.15
CA ILE A 142 -2.80 1.95 8.40
C ILE A 142 -1.61 1.72 9.34
N ALA A 143 -1.66 0.65 10.14
CA ALA A 143 -0.62 0.31 11.11
C ALA A 143 0.55 -0.47 10.48
N ASP A 144 0.50 -0.65 9.17
CA ASP A 144 1.45 -1.45 8.44
C ASP A 144 2.79 -0.73 8.24
N LEU A 145 3.90 -1.44 8.45
CA LEU A 145 5.23 -0.97 8.03
C LEU A 145 5.24 -0.72 6.51
N GLY A 146 5.82 0.41 6.09
CA GLY A 146 5.64 1.00 4.76
C GLY A 146 4.35 1.84 4.60
N GLY A 147 3.72 2.18 5.73
CA GLY A 147 2.38 2.79 5.80
C GLY A 147 2.33 4.25 5.40
N THR A 148 2.09 4.46 4.10
CA THR A 148 1.11 5.42 3.53
C THR A 148 0.81 5.09 2.07
N GLU A 149 1.50 4.17 1.37
CA GLU A 149 1.28 3.94 -0.07
C GLU A 149 1.20 2.47 -0.46
N ILE A 150 0.80 1.61 0.47
CA ILE A 150 0.59 0.19 0.20
C ILE A 150 -0.72 0.03 -0.60
N ASP A 151 -0.61 -0.42 -1.85
CA ASP A 151 -1.76 -0.69 -2.71
C ASP A 151 -2.31 -2.11 -2.53
N LEU A 152 -1.42 -3.07 -2.28
CA LEU A 152 -1.77 -4.49 -2.22
C LEU A 152 -0.84 -5.28 -1.30
N ARG A 153 -1.38 -6.30 -0.66
CA ARG A 153 -0.61 -7.35 0.02
C ARG A 153 -1.12 -8.72 -0.34
N PHE A 154 -0.19 -9.65 -0.43
CA PHE A 154 -0.46 -11.07 -0.56
C PHE A 154 0.41 -11.84 0.43
N GLY A 155 -0.02 -13.02 0.86
CA GLY A 155 0.80 -13.84 1.73
C GLY A 155 0.41 -15.29 1.77
N SER A 156 1.38 -16.08 2.23
CA SER A 156 1.23 -17.48 2.62
C SER A 156 1.93 -17.66 3.97
N SER A 157 1.22 -18.17 4.96
CA SER A 157 1.80 -18.47 6.28
C SER A 157 2.98 -19.44 6.20
N LYS A 158 3.04 -20.27 5.14
CA LYS A 158 4.09 -21.26 4.91
C LYS A 158 5.30 -20.71 4.17
N GLU A 159 5.10 -19.81 3.21
CA GLU A 159 6.12 -19.44 2.23
C GLU A 159 6.68 -18.04 2.42
N GLY A 160 5.84 -17.06 2.78
CA GLY A 160 6.27 -15.67 2.90
C GLY A 160 5.14 -14.68 2.66
N ARG A 161 5.49 -13.43 2.41
CA ARG A 161 4.53 -12.35 2.15
C ARG A 161 5.08 -11.38 1.13
N LEU A 162 4.20 -10.70 0.42
CA LEU A 162 4.54 -9.65 -0.51
C LEU A 162 3.69 -8.41 -0.33
N SER A 163 4.22 -7.26 -0.73
CA SER A 163 3.50 -6.00 -0.81
C SER A 163 3.85 -5.24 -2.08
N VAL A 164 2.87 -4.50 -2.60
CA VAL A 164 3.08 -3.54 -3.68
C VAL A 164 2.86 -2.15 -3.10
N ILE A 165 3.88 -1.31 -3.20
CA ILE A 165 3.84 0.10 -2.81
C ILE A 165 3.83 0.95 -4.07
N VAL A 166 2.95 1.94 -4.09
CA VAL A 166 2.76 2.85 -5.24
C VAL A 166 2.88 4.29 -4.77
N ALA A 167 4.12 4.79 -4.73
CA ALA A 167 4.45 6.09 -4.17
C ALA A 167 4.54 7.19 -5.26
N PRO A 168 4.19 8.45 -4.97
CA PRO A 168 4.45 9.57 -5.87
C PRO A 168 5.96 9.77 -6.10
N VAL A 169 6.36 9.94 -7.36
CA VAL A 169 7.77 10.16 -7.73
C VAL A 169 8.34 11.45 -7.12
N LEU A 170 7.50 12.47 -6.95
CA LEU A 170 7.87 13.76 -6.35
C LEU A 170 8.34 13.65 -4.89
N ARG A 171 8.09 12.52 -4.20
CA ARG A 171 8.71 12.28 -2.88
C ARG A 171 10.23 12.14 -2.98
N PHE A 172 10.74 11.84 -4.17
CA PHE A 172 12.13 11.40 -4.37
C PHE A 172 12.92 12.31 -5.31
N ALA A 173 12.26 13.03 -6.21
CA ALA A 173 12.92 13.96 -7.12
C ALA A 173 11.97 15.09 -7.56
N ASP A 174 12.42 16.33 -7.33
CA ASP A 174 11.60 17.54 -7.50
C ASP A 174 11.43 18.00 -8.96
N ASN A 175 12.14 17.38 -9.91
CA ASN A 175 12.27 17.84 -11.30
C ASN A 175 11.83 16.81 -12.35
N LEU A 176 10.79 16.01 -12.04
CA LEU A 176 10.31 14.97 -12.95
C LEU A 176 8.95 15.35 -13.56
N ASP A 177 8.99 15.81 -14.81
CA ASP A 177 7.80 16.06 -15.61
C ASP A 177 7.17 14.74 -16.09
N GLY A 178 5.93 14.51 -15.69
CA GLY A 178 5.03 13.52 -16.30
C GLY A 178 5.51 12.08 -16.22
N ASP A 179 6.17 11.61 -17.28
CA ASP A 179 6.58 10.21 -17.47
C ASP A 179 8.01 9.98 -16.95
N ALA A 180 8.08 9.69 -15.65
CA ALA A 180 9.31 9.39 -14.96
C ALA A 180 9.73 7.94 -15.23
N THR A 181 10.98 7.77 -15.66
CA THR A 181 11.64 6.47 -15.70
C THR A 181 12.54 6.33 -14.47
N ILE A 182 12.77 5.11 -14.00
CA ILE A 182 13.48 4.88 -12.73
C ILE A 182 14.92 5.41 -12.76
N GLU A 183 15.54 5.47 -13.94
CA GLU A 183 16.87 6.01 -14.17
C GLU A 183 16.95 7.52 -13.94
N LYS A 184 15.84 8.24 -14.19
CA LYS A 184 15.74 9.67 -13.88
C LYS A 184 15.58 9.94 -12.38
N ILE A 185 15.02 8.98 -11.64
CA ILE A 185 14.90 9.05 -10.17
C ILE A 185 16.28 8.88 -9.53
N GLY A 186 17.06 7.93 -10.04
CA GLY A 186 18.44 7.76 -9.62
C GLY A 186 19.07 6.46 -10.06
N ARG A 187 20.32 6.28 -9.64
CA ARG A 187 21.03 4.99 -9.77
C ARG A 187 20.44 3.97 -8.78
N PRO A 188 20.57 2.66 -9.04
CA PRO A 188 20.06 1.63 -8.15
C PRO A 188 20.45 1.84 -6.68
N GLU A 189 21.70 2.22 -6.42
CA GLU A 189 22.19 2.45 -5.06
C GLU A 189 21.50 3.64 -4.38
N THR A 190 21.24 4.71 -5.13
CA THR A 190 20.52 5.89 -4.63
C THR A 190 19.07 5.54 -4.33
N VAL A 191 18.43 4.77 -5.21
CA VAL A 191 17.02 4.41 -5.09
C VAL A 191 16.82 3.53 -3.85
N ILE A 192 17.57 2.43 -3.67
CA ILE A 192 17.45 1.59 -2.47
C ILE A 192 17.77 2.32 -1.17
N ASN A 193 18.73 3.24 -1.15
CA ASN A 193 19.04 4.01 0.05
C ASN A 193 17.92 5.00 0.41
N ALA A 194 17.21 5.52 -0.58
CA ALA A 194 16.09 6.44 -0.37
C ALA A 194 14.83 5.73 0.12
N PHE A 195 14.44 4.61 -0.50
CA PHE A 195 13.17 3.93 -0.19
C PHE A 195 13.33 2.76 0.78
N GLY A 196 14.51 2.14 0.83
CA GLY A 196 14.75 0.91 1.57
C GLY A 196 14.31 0.99 3.01
N PRO A 197 14.71 2.02 3.79
CA PRO A 197 14.29 2.18 5.17
C PRO A 197 12.79 2.26 5.40
N GLU A 198 12.04 2.85 4.46
CA GLU A 198 10.57 2.92 4.53
C GLU A 198 9.93 1.56 4.30
N VAL A 199 10.53 0.75 3.41
CA VAL A 199 10.03 -0.58 3.05
C VAL A 199 10.36 -1.62 4.11
N ILE A 200 11.60 -1.65 4.59
CA ILE A 200 12.07 -2.69 5.53
C ILE A 200 11.95 -2.26 7.00
N GLY A 201 11.72 -0.97 7.27
CA GLY A 201 11.61 -0.41 8.62
C GLY A 201 12.95 -0.17 9.33
N GLU A 202 14.07 -0.29 8.62
CA GLU A 202 15.43 -0.15 9.16
C GLU A 202 16.44 0.24 8.06
N ASN A 203 17.63 0.71 8.44
CA ASN A 203 18.67 1.08 7.46
C ASN A 203 19.07 -0.14 6.59
N VAL A 204 19.26 0.10 5.29
CA VAL A 204 19.68 -0.87 4.27
C VAL A 204 21.21 -0.99 4.13
N GLU A 205 21.98 -0.08 4.72
CA GLU A 205 23.43 -0.05 4.62
C GLU A 205 24.05 -1.36 5.11
N GLY A 206 24.89 -1.98 4.27
CA GLY A 206 25.56 -3.26 4.56
C GLY A 206 24.67 -4.50 4.45
N LYS A 207 23.38 -4.37 4.09
CA LYS A 207 22.44 -5.49 3.98
C LYS A 207 22.11 -5.91 2.55
N VAL A 208 22.39 -5.03 1.58
CA VAL A 208 22.18 -5.33 0.16
C VAL A 208 23.27 -6.30 -0.31
N MET A 209 22.87 -7.52 -0.65
CA MET A 209 23.75 -8.57 -1.17
C MET A 209 23.97 -8.44 -2.67
N SER A 210 22.89 -8.17 -3.41
CA SER A 210 22.94 -8.10 -4.87
C SER A 210 22.03 -6.99 -5.39
N ILE A 211 22.48 -6.38 -6.49
CA ILE A 211 21.76 -5.38 -7.27
C ILE A 211 21.80 -5.84 -8.72
N ASN A 212 20.64 -6.02 -9.33
CA ASN A 212 20.51 -6.36 -10.74
C ASN A 212 19.65 -5.32 -11.45
N VAL A 213 20.01 -4.98 -12.68
CA VAL A 213 19.23 -4.07 -13.54
C VAL A 213 18.72 -4.88 -14.71
N VAL A 214 17.41 -4.93 -14.87
CA VAL A 214 16.72 -5.70 -15.92
C VAL A 214 15.86 -4.76 -16.74
N GLN A 215 15.90 -4.90 -18.07
CA GLN A 215 14.96 -4.23 -18.96
C GLN A 215 13.92 -5.21 -19.46
N ASP A 216 12.65 -4.83 -19.36
CA ASP A 216 11.54 -5.63 -19.83
C ASP A 216 10.44 -4.71 -20.37
N SER A 217 9.94 -5.02 -21.58
CA SER A 217 8.85 -4.26 -22.21
C SER A 217 9.09 -2.76 -22.31
N GLY A 218 10.35 -2.35 -22.49
CA GLY A 218 10.77 -0.94 -22.58
C GLY A 218 10.85 -0.20 -21.23
N ARG A 219 10.68 -0.90 -20.10
CA ARG A 219 10.87 -0.35 -18.75
C ARG A 219 12.07 -0.98 -18.06
N THR A 220 12.79 -0.17 -17.30
CA THR A 220 13.89 -0.63 -16.46
C THR A 220 13.39 -0.98 -15.07
N TYR A 221 13.91 -2.08 -14.55
CA TYR A 221 13.64 -2.60 -13.21
C TYR A 221 14.95 -2.73 -12.44
N TYR A 222 14.96 -2.20 -11.23
CA TYR A 222 16.05 -2.42 -10.29
C TYR A 222 15.62 -3.50 -9.30
N GLN A 223 16.37 -4.58 -9.27
CA GLN A 223 16.14 -5.72 -8.39
C GLN A 223 17.21 -5.77 -7.31
N TYR A 224 16.77 -5.84 -6.07
CA TYR A 224 17.62 -5.89 -4.89
C TYR A 224 17.35 -7.17 -4.12
N GLU A 225 18.41 -7.75 -3.57
CA GLU A 225 18.36 -8.86 -2.64
C GLU A 225 19.08 -8.47 -1.36
N LEU A 226 18.38 -8.57 -0.23
CA LEU A 226 18.90 -8.20 1.07
C LEU A 226 18.98 -9.42 1.99
N GLU A 227 19.98 -9.44 2.87
CA GLU A 227 20.14 -10.45 3.92
C GLU A 227 21.00 -9.93 5.08
N PRO A 228 20.55 -10.10 6.34
CA PRO A 228 19.19 -9.91 6.85
C PRO A 228 18.78 -8.42 6.83
N PRO A 229 17.51 -8.08 6.53
CA PRO A 229 16.35 -8.96 6.44
C PRO A 229 16.24 -9.64 5.06
N HIS A 230 15.71 -10.87 5.03
CA HIS A 230 15.52 -11.63 3.78
C HIS A 230 14.38 -11.06 2.94
N VAL A 231 14.76 -10.16 2.02
CA VAL A 231 13.84 -9.39 1.19
C VAL A 231 14.34 -9.32 -0.24
N LEU A 232 13.45 -9.58 -1.20
CA LEU A 232 13.62 -9.23 -2.60
C LEU A 232 12.79 -8.00 -2.90
N ILE A 233 13.41 -6.99 -3.52
CA ILE A 233 12.72 -5.76 -3.91
C ILE A 233 12.89 -5.57 -5.41
N THR A 234 11.77 -5.38 -6.12
CA THR A 234 11.77 -4.99 -7.53
C THR A 234 11.16 -3.61 -7.65
N ALA A 235 11.94 -2.64 -8.11
CA ALA A 235 11.54 -1.24 -8.25
C ALA A 235 11.46 -0.84 -9.72
N THR A 236 10.43 -0.09 -10.10
CA THR A 236 10.33 0.58 -11.41
C THR A 236 9.50 1.86 -11.29
N ALA A 237 9.54 2.72 -12.31
CA ALA A 237 8.72 3.93 -12.38
C ALA A 237 7.92 3.96 -13.68
N ALA A 238 6.70 4.47 -13.60
CA ALA A 238 5.84 4.66 -14.76
C ALA A 238 4.88 5.83 -14.51
N GLY A 239 4.75 6.74 -15.48
CA GLY A 239 4.04 7.99 -15.26
C GLY A 239 4.65 8.76 -14.09
N ASN A 240 3.81 9.22 -13.16
CA ASN A 240 4.23 9.98 -11.98
C ASN A 240 4.40 9.12 -10.71
N ARG A 241 4.48 7.79 -10.85
CA ARG A 241 4.49 6.86 -9.71
C ARG A 241 5.71 5.93 -9.74
N LEU A 242 6.26 5.70 -8.55
CA LEU A 242 7.27 4.70 -8.26
C LEU A 242 6.57 3.45 -7.72
N TYR A 243 6.86 2.30 -8.31
CA TYR A 243 6.33 1.01 -7.93
C TYR A 243 7.44 0.22 -7.23
N LEU A 244 7.18 -0.20 -6.00
CA LEU A 244 8.07 -1.07 -5.23
C LEU A 244 7.34 -2.37 -4.93
N PHE A 245 7.86 -3.46 -5.46
CA PHE A 245 7.35 -4.80 -5.23
C PHE A 245 8.28 -5.54 -4.28
N ASN A 246 7.78 -5.82 -3.08
CA ASN A 246 8.59 -6.39 -2.01
C ASN A 246 8.12 -7.81 -1.73
N VAL A 247 9.04 -8.77 -1.74
CA VAL A 247 8.80 -10.16 -1.36
C VAL A 247 9.68 -10.48 -0.16
N THR A 248 9.08 -10.90 0.94
CA THR A 248 9.78 -11.14 2.20
C THR A 248 9.50 -12.54 2.72
N GLY A 249 10.48 -13.12 3.41
CA GLY A 249 10.31 -14.39 4.13
C GLY A 249 11.10 -14.38 5.43
N SER A 250 10.64 -15.13 6.43
CA SER A 250 11.49 -15.47 7.59
C SER A 250 12.69 -16.32 7.15
N GLY A 251 13.75 -16.42 7.96
CA GLY A 251 14.94 -17.21 7.57
C GLY A 251 14.64 -18.68 7.21
N LEU A 252 13.67 -19.30 7.87
CA LEU A 252 13.25 -20.67 7.53
C LEU A 252 12.49 -20.73 6.20
N GLN A 253 11.58 -19.78 5.99
CA GLN A 253 10.82 -19.63 4.76
C GLN A 253 11.75 -19.37 3.58
N TRP A 254 12.67 -18.42 3.74
CA TRP A 254 13.68 -18.07 2.74
C TRP A 254 14.49 -19.29 2.33
N LYS A 255 15.07 -20.02 3.30
CA LYS A 255 15.86 -21.21 3.02
C LYS A 255 15.10 -22.30 2.25
N ARG A 256 13.79 -22.45 2.48
CA ARG A 256 12.96 -23.49 1.85
C ARG A 256 12.35 -23.07 0.52
N HIS A 257 11.92 -21.82 0.43
CA HIS A 257 11.07 -21.30 -0.66
C HIS A 257 11.75 -20.20 -1.47
N TYR A 258 13.06 -19.98 -1.33
CA TYR A 258 13.81 -18.95 -2.06
C TYR A 258 13.50 -18.94 -3.56
N LYS A 259 13.45 -20.10 -4.20
CA LYS A 259 13.19 -20.21 -5.65
C LYS A 259 11.81 -19.68 -6.02
N ASP A 260 10.79 -20.00 -5.23
CA ASP A 260 9.43 -19.54 -5.46
C ASP A 260 9.30 -18.05 -5.16
N LEU A 261 9.87 -17.58 -4.04
CA LEU A 261 9.93 -16.15 -3.70
C LEU A 261 10.64 -15.32 -4.79
N LYS A 262 11.74 -15.85 -5.35
CA LYS A 262 12.47 -15.22 -6.44
C LYS A 262 11.67 -15.22 -7.73
N LYS A 263 10.97 -16.30 -8.06
CA LYS A 263 10.04 -16.36 -9.20
C LYS A 263 8.89 -15.35 -9.05
N ILE A 264 8.34 -15.18 -7.85
CA ILE A 264 7.34 -14.14 -7.56
C ILE A 264 7.94 -12.76 -7.86
N ALA A 265 9.09 -12.43 -7.28
CA ALA A 265 9.78 -11.15 -7.48
C ALA A 265 10.06 -10.87 -8.96
N ASP A 266 10.56 -11.86 -9.70
CA ASP A 266 10.94 -11.73 -11.11
C ASP A 266 9.75 -11.62 -12.07
N SER A 267 8.56 -12.01 -11.63
CA SER A 267 7.33 -11.94 -12.43
C SER A 267 6.66 -10.56 -12.44
N PHE A 268 7.09 -9.63 -11.57
CA PHE A 268 6.43 -8.34 -11.42
C PHE A 268 6.62 -7.45 -12.65
N ARG A 269 5.52 -6.94 -13.20
CA ARG A 269 5.51 -6.02 -14.35
C ARG A 269 4.47 -4.93 -14.17
N VAL A 270 4.83 -3.70 -14.52
CA VAL A 270 3.85 -2.63 -14.77
C VAL A 270 3.42 -2.75 -16.23
N VAL A 271 2.13 -2.55 -16.54
CA VAL A 271 1.57 -2.65 -17.91
C VAL A 271 1.06 -1.31 -18.41
#